data_AF-A0AA36D4D1-F1
#
_entry.id   AF-A0AA36D4D1-F1
#
_cell.length_a   1.000
_cell.length_b   1.000
_cell.length_c   1.000
_cell.angle_alpha   90.00
_cell.angle_beta   90.00
_cell.angle_gamma   90.00
#
_symmetry.space_group_name_H-M   'P 1'
#
loop_
_entity.id
_entity.type
_entity.pdbx_description
1 polymer ?
#
loop_
_entity_poly.entity_id
_entity_poly.type
_entity_poly.pdbx_seq_one_letter_code
_entity_poly.pdbx_strand_id
1 'polypeptide(L)'
;MPVECRVCSNPKGVFRYYGASVCAPCKVFFLRAVQNKETYICGKDGECPITPERWTKTCRACRYQKCISVDMDPKAVGTSKAQKKRQRAILEGCDDPLWPKQTVNHWPALVYEAVSYGASTRLEDLSDKALRSIKPRPAVEVTEEYNVSNSAYNWVERSVCPYFADKPVKLNMTIDRAFRTSAIGDEYLAFLRCEDPRKLVRKLVELESHCYMDQASIYEPVHENMDLPFAEALKDPLRCGRRTPLDWNNKVFRVPTMIDTIKKVYCRLTVYYIDWLRGLPEMTEICGSERLRLVSDQLAATLMTSVIYHSYKTGCPGLALSCGYHYMMGRREGHEFDFFLDRLAAYGHDHIATIFREIDITFEEFCIVKMISFCTAHHALGSEKAGNVLQHARRKYEWVLGEHVRTKYAHLSDYEKARRIEKLSSLPLRFQQMGIMDNAYIRRMVMLDICGFSAPLTYDIHMREFN
;
A
#
# COMPACT_ATOMS: atom_id res chain seq x y z
N MET A 1 -62.32 11.00 22.62
CA MET A 1 -62.09 9.65 23.19
C MET A 1 -60.62 9.51 23.53
N PRO A 2 -60.25 8.93 24.69
CA PRO A 2 -58.85 8.69 25.03
C PRO A 2 -58.22 7.72 24.03
N VAL A 3 -57.00 8.02 23.57
CA VAL A 3 -56.28 7.21 22.58
C VAL A 3 -55.62 6.04 23.30
N GLU A 4 -56.05 4.81 23.00
CA GLU A 4 -55.48 3.58 23.57
C GLU A 4 -54.44 2.94 22.64
N CYS A 5 -53.51 2.17 23.22
CA CYS A 5 -52.51 1.46 22.45
C CYS A 5 -53.14 0.35 21.60
N ARG A 6 -52.95 0.40 20.27
CA ARG A 6 -53.55 -0.59 19.35
C ARG A 6 -53.05 -2.03 19.52
N VAL A 7 -51.97 -2.25 20.27
CA VAL A 7 -51.37 -3.58 20.51
C VAL A 7 -51.88 -4.26 21.78
N CYS A 8 -52.19 -3.49 22.82
CA CYS A 8 -52.44 -4.02 24.18
C CYS A 8 -53.56 -3.31 24.94
N SER A 9 -54.17 -2.30 24.33
CA SER A 9 -55.19 -1.43 24.91
C SER A 9 -54.78 -0.64 26.16
N ASN A 10 -53.48 -0.50 26.45
CA ASN A 10 -53.00 0.37 27.53
C ASN A 10 -53.36 1.84 27.23
N PRO A 11 -54.10 2.54 28.10
CA PRO A 11 -54.50 3.93 27.88
C PRO A 11 -53.39 4.95 28.20
N LYS A 12 -52.27 4.54 28.83
CA LYS A 12 -51.21 5.47 29.27
C LYS A 12 -50.03 5.51 28.30
N GLY A 13 -49.54 6.72 28.05
CA GLY A 13 -48.30 6.96 27.29
C GLY A 13 -48.39 6.55 25.82
N VAL A 14 -49.55 6.73 25.20
CA VAL A 14 -49.83 6.34 23.81
C VAL A 14 -49.49 7.50 22.87
N PHE A 15 -48.58 7.23 21.94
CA PHE A 15 -48.23 8.15 20.86
C PHE A 15 -48.03 7.36 19.56
N ARG A 16 -47.92 8.06 18.43
CA ARG A 16 -47.63 7.43 17.15
C ARG A 16 -46.16 7.03 17.07
N TYR A 17 -45.87 5.73 17.04
CA TYR A 17 -44.53 5.18 16.85
C TYR A 17 -44.53 4.12 15.76
N TYR A 18 -43.54 4.21 14.87
CA TYR A 18 -43.32 3.25 13.77
C TYR A 18 -44.57 3.02 12.90
N GLY A 19 -45.47 3.99 12.76
CA GLY A 19 -46.68 3.89 11.94
C GLY A 19 -47.99 3.82 12.74
N ALA A 20 -47.97 3.33 13.98
CA ALA A 20 -49.18 3.06 14.77
C ALA A 20 -49.22 3.79 16.13
N SER A 21 -50.42 4.04 16.66
CA SER A 21 -50.61 4.59 18.02
C SER A 21 -50.38 3.49 19.07
N VAL A 22 -49.25 3.56 19.78
CA VAL A 22 -48.83 2.53 20.74
C VAL A 22 -48.25 3.13 22.03
N CYS A 23 -48.32 2.35 23.11
CA CYS A 23 -47.71 2.72 24.39
C CYS A 23 -46.18 2.52 24.36
N ALA A 24 -45.47 3.19 25.27
CA ALA A 24 -44.01 3.10 25.39
C ALA A 24 -43.47 1.65 25.54
N PRO A 25 -44.09 0.74 26.31
CA PRO A 25 -43.66 -0.67 26.35
C PRO A 25 -43.72 -1.39 24.99
N CYS A 26 -44.80 -1.18 24.21
CA CYS A 26 -44.93 -1.78 22.88
C CYS A 26 -43.97 -1.17 21.86
N LYS A 27 -43.69 0.13 21.96
CA LYS A 27 -42.62 0.79 21.20
C LYS A 27 -41.27 0.12 21.43
N VAL A 28 -40.85 -0.04 22.69
CA VAL A 28 -39.54 -0.61 23.05
C VAL A 28 -39.46 -2.09 22.67
N PHE A 29 -40.55 -2.84 22.85
CA PHE A 29 -40.64 -4.24 22.43
C PHE A 29 -40.43 -4.38 20.92
N PHE A 30 -41.16 -3.61 20.11
CA PHE A 30 -41.06 -3.65 18.64
C PHE A 30 -39.68 -3.24 18.15
N LEU A 31 -39.10 -2.18 18.73
CA LEU A 31 -37.73 -1.74 18.45
C LEU A 31 -36.70 -2.88 18.63
N ARG A 32 -36.76 -3.61 19.75
CA ARG A 32 -35.84 -4.72 20.05
C ARG A 32 -36.07 -5.92 19.15
N ALA A 33 -37.33 -6.30 18.92
CA ALA A 33 -37.69 -7.39 18.03
C ALA A 33 -37.13 -7.20 16.62
N VAL A 34 -37.25 -5.98 16.07
CA VAL A 34 -36.73 -5.64 14.74
C VAL A 34 -35.20 -5.52 14.73
N GLN A 35 -34.58 -4.88 15.73
CA GLN A 35 -33.12 -4.69 15.77
C GLN A 35 -32.33 -5.98 15.99
N ASN A 36 -32.83 -6.89 16.83
CA ASN A 36 -32.15 -8.13 17.16
C ASN A 36 -32.44 -9.25 16.15
N LYS A 37 -33.31 -9.01 15.15
CA LYS A 37 -33.81 -10.03 14.22
C LYS A 37 -34.32 -11.29 14.94
N GLU A 38 -34.99 -11.12 16.08
CA GLU A 38 -35.44 -12.25 16.90
C GLU A 38 -36.58 -13.01 16.21
N THR A 39 -36.43 -14.32 16.07
CA THR A 39 -37.49 -15.23 15.62
C THR A 39 -38.24 -15.75 16.85
N TYR A 40 -39.49 -15.31 17.01
CA TYR A 40 -40.35 -15.78 18.09
C TYR A 40 -41.26 -16.89 17.60
N ILE A 41 -41.33 -17.99 18.35
CA ILE A 41 -42.25 -19.10 18.13
C ILE A 41 -43.31 -19.10 19.23
N CYS A 42 -44.59 -19.24 18.86
CA CYS A 42 -45.67 -19.36 19.82
C CYS A 42 -45.75 -20.82 20.34
N GLY A 43 -45.83 -21.01 21.65
CA GLY A 43 -46.03 -22.34 22.25
C GLY A 43 -47.49 -22.75 22.41
N LYS A 44 -48.42 -22.09 21.71
CA LYS A 44 -49.88 -22.29 21.72
C LYS A 44 -50.42 -22.04 20.31
N ASP A 45 -51.69 -21.72 20.15
CA ASP A 45 -52.38 -21.61 18.85
C ASP A 45 -52.20 -20.26 18.11
N GLY A 46 -51.19 -19.45 18.48
CA GLY A 46 -50.95 -18.16 17.82
C GLY A 46 -51.88 -17.01 18.20
N GLU A 47 -52.90 -17.24 19.04
CA GLU A 47 -53.90 -16.23 19.45
C GLU A 47 -53.78 -15.80 20.92
N CYS A 48 -52.56 -15.74 21.47
CA CYS A 48 -52.38 -15.39 22.88
C CYS A 48 -52.84 -13.95 23.19
N PRO A 49 -53.63 -13.72 24.25
CA PRO A 49 -54.11 -12.39 24.61
C PRO A 49 -52.94 -11.49 25.06
N ILE A 50 -52.95 -10.24 24.59
CA ILE A 50 -51.94 -9.22 24.92
C ILE A 50 -52.60 -8.16 25.81
N THR A 51 -52.31 -8.19 27.11
CA THR A 51 -52.87 -7.23 28.08
C THR A 51 -51.79 -6.41 28.80
N PRO A 52 -52.12 -5.20 29.32
CA PRO A 52 -51.17 -4.32 29.99
C PRO A 52 -50.62 -4.84 31.32
N GLU A 53 -51.30 -5.77 31.99
CA GLU A 53 -51.03 -6.12 33.39
C GLU A 53 -49.82 -7.05 33.53
N ARG A 54 -49.40 -7.75 32.47
CA ARG A 54 -48.31 -8.76 32.53
C ARG A 54 -47.43 -8.80 31.28
N TRP A 55 -46.82 -7.67 30.95
CA TRP A 55 -45.94 -7.51 29.79
C TRP A 55 -44.79 -8.52 29.65
N THR A 56 -44.25 -9.02 30.77
CA THR A 56 -43.15 -10.00 30.79
C THR A 56 -43.60 -11.44 30.59
N LYS A 57 -44.91 -11.72 30.74
CA LYS A 57 -45.52 -13.04 30.62
C LYS A 57 -46.39 -13.18 29.36
N THR A 58 -46.44 -12.17 28.50
CA THR A 58 -47.15 -12.22 27.22
C THR A 58 -46.32 -12.95 26.17
N CYS A 59 -46.98 -13.73 25.32
CA CYS A 59 -46.32 -14.47 24.25
C CYS A 59 -45.65 -13.48 23.28
N ARG A 60 -44.31 -13.57 23.15
CA ARG A 60 -43.53 -12.65 22.31
C ARG A 60 -43.88 -12.79 20.83
N ALA A 61 -44.20 -14.01 20.37
CA ALA A 61 -44.61 -14.28 19.00
C ALA A 61 -45.93 -13.57 18.66
N CYS A 62 -46.99 -13.82 19.42
CA CYS A 62 -48.30 -13.19 19.22
C CYS A 62 -48.21 -11.66 19.39
N ARG A 63 -47.40 -11.18 20.33
CA ARG A 63 -47.19 -9.74 20.54
C ARG A 63 -46.52 -9.08 19.33
N TYR A 64 -45.51 -9.71 18.73
CA TYR A 64 -44.83 -9.19 17.55
C TYR A 64 -45.74 -9.23 16.32
N GLN A 65 -46.46 -10.33 16.11
CA GLN A 65 -47.49 -10.41 15.05
C GLN A 65 -48.56 -9.32 15.21
N LYS A 66 -49.02 -9.06 16.45
CA LYS A 66 -49.98 -7.98 16.72
C LYS A 66 -49.40 -6.59 16.43
N CYS A 67 -48.10 -6.36 16.64
CA CYS A 67 -47.45 -5.12 16.22
C CYS A 67 -47.50 -4.94 14.69
N ILE A 68 -47.20 -5.98 13.93
CA ILE A 68 -47.28 -5.94 12.46
C ILE A 68 -48.72 -5.74 11.99
N SER A 69 -49.70 -6.43 12.61
CA SER A 69 -51.12 -6.34 12.21
C SER A 69 -51.76 -4.98 12.46
N VAL A 70 -51.13 -4.10 13.25
CA VAL A 70 -51.58 -2.73 13.48
C VAL A 70 -50.75 -1.70 12.71
N ASP A 71 -50.03 -2.16 11.68
CA ASP A 71 -49.20 -1.36 10.78
C ASP A 71 -48.00 -0.69 11.46
N MET A 72 -47.41 -1.36 12.46
CA MET A 72 -46.06 -0.99 12.87
C MET A 72 -45.08 -1.45 11.79
N ASP A 73 -44.44 -0.50 11.12
CA ASP A 73 -43.50 -0.72 10.03
C ASP A 73 -42.10 -1.02 10.58
N PRO A 74 -41.55 -2.23 10.33
CA PRO A 74 -40.16 -2.55 10.68
C PRO A 74 -39.14 -1.62 10.02
N LYS A 75 -39.44 -1.06 8.83
CA LYS A 75 -38.55 -0.12 8.13
C LYS A 75 -38.51 1.24 8.82
N ALA A 76 -39.55 1.62 9.54
CA ALA A 76 -39.58 2.84 10.35
C ALA A 76 -38.72 2.73 11.63
N VAL A 77 -38.31 1.51 12.01
CA VAL A 77 -37.32 1.29 13.06
C VAL A 77 -35.94 1.62 12.51
N GLY A 78 -35.56 2.90 12.62
CA GLY A 78 -34.21 3.34 12.28
C GLY A 78 -33.15 2.49 13.00
N THR A 79 -32.03 2.26 12.33
CA THR A 79 -30.89 1.52 12.89
C THR A 79 -30.48 2.12 14.26
N SER A 80 -30.18 1.26 15.24
CA SER A 80 -29.89 1.67 16.63
C SER A 80 -28.80 2.75 16.69
N LYS A 81 -28.67 3.58 17.74
CA LYS A 81 -27.51 4.50 17.83
C LYS A 81 -26.17 3.77 17.69
N ALA A 82 -26.09 2.50 18.13
CA ALA A 82 -24.92 1.64 17.93
C ALA A 82 -24.79 1.13 16.48
N GLN A 83 -25.89 0.87 15.78
CA GLN A 83 -25.91 0.45 14.37
C GLN A 83 -25.77 1.63 13.41
N LYS A 84 -26.30 2.82 13.72
CA LYS A 84 -25.95 4.11 13.10
C LYS A 84 -24.51 4.47 13.42
N LYS A 85 -23.98 4.20 14.61
CA LYS A 85 -22.53 4.35 14.88
C LYS A 85 -21.71 3.34 14.09
N ARG A 86 -22.19 2.12 13.88
CA ARG A 86 -21.56 1.11 12.99
C ARG A 86 -21.69 1.49 11.51
N GLN A 87 -22.82 2.00 11.07
CA GLN A 87 -23.12 2.35 9.68
C GLN A 87 -22.52 3.70 9.31
N ARG A 88 -22.41 4.60 10.28
CA ARG A 88 -21.56 5.80 10.26
C ARG A 88 -20.09 5.43 10.42
N ALA A 89 -19.70 4.36 11.11
CA ALA A 89 -18.33 3.81 11.04
C ALA A 89 -18.06 2.98 9.77
N ILE A 90 -19.08 2.65 8.96
CA ILE A 90 -18.96 2.02 7.64
C ILE A 90 -18.95 3.11 6.55
N LEU A 91 -19.71 4.19 6.71
CA LEU A 91 -19.76 5.34 5.79
C LEU A 91 -18.69 6.41 6.09
N GLU A 92 -18.40 6.69 7.36
CA GLU A 92 -17.20 7.40 7.86
C GLU A 92 -16.05 6.39 8.14
N GLY A 93 -16.21 5.13 7.72
CA GLY A 93 -15.17 4.09 7.68
C GLY A 93 -14.09 4.31 6.62
N CYS A 94 -13.91 5.57 6.18
CA CYS A 94 -12.68 6.05 5.57
C CYS A 94 -11.67 6.53 6.64
N ASP A 95 -11.82 6.06 7.87
CA ASP A 95 -10.75 6.02 8.86
C ASP A 95 -10.26 4.59 8.92
N ASP A 96 -9.34 4.30 8.00
CA ASP A 96 -8.65 3.02 7.94
C ASP A 96 -7.72 2.86 9.15
N PRO A 97 -7.90 1.88 10.05
CA PRO A 97 -6.92 1.56 11.08
C PRO A 97 -5.69 0.81 10.51
N LEU A 98 -5.77 0.31 9.26
CA LEU A 98 -4.67 -0.34 8.52
C LEU A 98 -3.71 0.65 7.88
N TRP A 99 -4.10 1.91 7.80
CA TRP A 99 -3.32 2.96 7.18
C TRP A 99 -3.32 4.18 8.07
N PRO A 100 -2.17 4.61 8.61
CA PRO A 100 -2.17 5.83 9.38
C PRO A 100 -2.71 6.97 8.51
N LYS A 101 -3.75 7.66 8.98
CA LYS A 101 -4.05 9.04 8.56
C LYS A 101 -2.90 9.93 9.05
N GLN A 102 -1.70 9.74 8.54
CA GLN A 102 -0.58 10.59 8.86
C GLN A 102 -0.41 11.58 7.73
N THR A 103 -0.66 12.84 8.09
CA THR A 103 0.05 14.00 7.56
C THR A 103 1.48 13.60 7.19
N VAL A 104 1.91 13.92 5.98
CA VAL A 104 3.27 13.73 5.42
C VAL A 104 4.37 14.46 6.23
N ASN A 105 4.07 14.96 7.43
CA ASN A 105 4.82 15.97 8.15
C ASN A 105 5.54 15.42 9.38
N HIS A 106 6.37 14.38 9.21
CA HIS A 106 7.53 14.17 10.10
C HIS A 106 8.81 13.78 9.35
N TRP A 107 8.79 13.64 8.02
CA TRP A 107 9.96 13.19 7.26
C TRP A 107 10.92 14.27 6.71
N PRO A 108 10.61 15.59 6.69
CA PRO A 108 11.59 16.58 6.21
C PRO A 108 12.56 17.16 7.27
N ALA A 109 12.22 17.16 8.57
CA ALA A 109 12.98 17.96 9.55
C ALA A 109 14.41 17.41 9.81
N LEU A 110 14.57 16.09 9.90
CA LEU A 110 15.87 15.46 10.16
C LEU A 110 16.80 15.48 8.95
N VAL A 111 16.25 15.45 7.73
CA VAL A 111 17.04 15.55 6.49
C VAL A 111 17.49 16.98 6.25
N TYR A 112 16.66 17.98 6.58
CA TYR A 112 17.05 19.38 6.46
C TYR A 112 18.15 19.76 7.46
N GLU A 113 18.09 19.29 8.72
CA GLU A 113 19.18 19.52 9.69
C GLU A 113 20.49 18.84 9.28
N ALA A 114 20.45 17.63 8.70
CA ALA A 114 21.65 16.94 8.24
C ALA A 114 22.30 17.56 6.99
N VAL A 115 21.50 18.17 6.11
CA VAL A 115 21.98 18.81 4.86
C VAL A 115 22.37 20.29 5.10
N SER A 116 21.81 20.95 6.11
CA SER A 116 22.10 22.37 6.41
C SER A 116 23.44 22.61 7.13
N TYR A 117 24.03 21.58 7.74
CA TYR A 117 25.33 21.69 8.43
C TYR A 117 26.53 21.22 7.58
N GLY A 118 26.34 21.07 6.26
CA GLY A 118 27.34 20.52 5.35
C GLY A 118 27.87 21.49 4.29
N ALA A 119 28.05 22.78 4.57
CA ALA A 119 28.86 23.65 3.72
C ALA A 119 29.45 24.85 4.49
N SER A 120 30.76 24.78 4.72
CA SER A 120 31.68 25.90 5.00
C SER A 120 31.51 26.64 6.34
N THR A 121 32.16 26.14 7.39
CA THR A 121 32.98 26.97 8.29
C THR A 121 34.17 26.16 8.81
N ARG A 122 35.35 26.79 8.84
CA ARG A 122 36.62 26.22 9.33
C ARG A 122 36.48 25.67 10.75
N LEU A 123 36.88 24.42 10.93
CA LEU A 123 37.09 23.76 12.22
C LEU A 123 38.38 24.29 12.88
N GLU A 124 38.45 25.58 13.23
CA GLU A 124 39.57 26.13 14.02
C GLU A 124 39.16 26.87 15.30
N ASP A 125 37.87 27.02 15.63
CA ASP A 125 37.43 27.87 16.78
C ASP A 125 36.57 27.17 17.86
N LEU A 126 36.77 25.87 18.12
CA LEU A 126 36.23 25.26 19.35
C LEU A 126 37.33 25.02 20.38
N SER A 127 37.44 25.98 21.30
CA SER A 127 38.40 26.02 22.40
C SER A 127 38.34 24.80 23.34
N ASP A 128 39.45 24.06 23.39
CA ASP A 128 40.25 23.57 24.54
C ASP A 128 39.64 22.95 25.81
N LYS A 129 38.31 22.84 25.97
CA LYS A 129 37.70 22.35 27.23
C LYS A 129 37.07 20.96 27.16
N ALA A 130 36.87 20.40 25.97
CA ALA A 130 36.25 19.07 25.78
C ALA A 130 37.25 17.94 25.44
N LEU A 131 38.53 18.25 25.20
CA LEU A 131 39.55 17.32 24.69
C LEU A 131 40.43 16.64 25.77
N ARG A 132 40.18 16.85 27.07
CA ARG A 132 41.10 16.38 28.15
C ARG A 132 40.79 15.01 28.75
N SER A 133 39.80 14.24 28.27
CA SER A 133 39.35 13.04 28.97
C SER A 133 39.49 11.71 28.22
N ILE A 134 40.11 11.64 27.04
CA ILE A 134 40.28 10.35 26.34
C ILE A 134 41.71 10.18 25.84
N LYS A 135 42.46 9.24 26.46
CA LYS A 135 43.80 8.84 26.04
C LYS A 135 43.73 7.89 24.82
N PRO A 136 44.61 8.02 23.82
CA PRO A 136 44.63 7.16 22.64
C PRO A 136 45.33 5.81 22.89
N ARG A 137 44.94 4.77 22.15
CA ARG A 137 45.81 3.61 21.85
C ARG A 137 46.42 3.80 20.46
N PRO A 138 47.66 3.31 20.21
CA PRO A 138 48.43 3.65 19.03
C PRO A 138 47.96 2.92 17.77
N ALA A 139 48.21 3.60 16.65
CA ALA A 139 47.92 3.21 15.29
C ALA A 139 48.67 1.94 14.86
N VAL A 140 48.02 1.15 14.00
CA VAL A 140 48.72 0.34 13.01
C VAL A 140 48.50 1.04 11.68
N GLU A 141 49.60 1.52 11.10
CA GLU A 141 49.66 2.12 9.77
C GLU A 141 49.35 1.05 8.71
N VAL A 142 48.40 1.34 7.84
CA VAL A 142 48.34 0.72 6.50
C VAL A 142 48.26 1.86 5.50
N THR A 143 49.40 2.14 4.91
CA THR A 143 49.59 3.00 3.75
C THR A 143 49.13 2.25 2.49
N GLU A 144 48.02 2.69 1.89
CA GLU A 144 47.90 3.07 0.48
C GLU A 144 46.44 3.39 0.16
N GLU A 145 46.24 4.59 -0.39
CA GLU A 145 44.96 5.25 -0.61
C GLU A 145 44.09 4.52 -1.65
N TYR A 146 42.88 4.13 -1.27
CA TYR A 146 41.79 3.99 -2.22
C TYR A 146 40.62 4.87 -1.76
N ASN A 147 40.42 5.97 -2.50
CA ASN A 147 39.42 7.01 -2.25
C ASN A 147 37.99 6.44 -2.26
N VAL A 148 37.47 6.08 -1.08
CA VAL A 148 36.05 5.80 -0.85
C VAL A 148 35.34 7.13 -0.53
N SER A 149 35.21 8.01 -1.52
CA SER A 149 34.43 9.24 -1.32
C SER A 149 33.78 9.85 -2.58
N ASN A 150 33.87 9.20 -3.76
CA ASN A 150 33.37 9.81 -5.00
C ASN A 150 32.44 8.96 -5.87
N SER A 151 32.05 7.74 -5.47
CA SER A 151 31.16 6.91 -6.30
C SER A 151 29.66 7.21 -6.11
N ALA A 152 29.21 7.51 -4.89
CA ALA A 152 27.80 7.78 -4.61
C ALA A 152 27.37 9.21 -4.97
N TYR A 153 28.27 10.19 -4.77
CA TYR A 153 28.02 11.60 -5.12
C TYR A 153 27.94 11.83 -6.64
N ASN A 154 28.74 11.11 -7.43
CA ASN A 154 28.73 11.22 -8.89
C ASN A 154 27.43 10.70 -9.55
N TRP A 155 26.63 9.85 -8.88
CA TRP A 155 25.35 9.40 -9.46
C TRP A 155 24.27 10.48 -9.36
N VAL A 156 24.23 11.25 -8.27
CA VAL A 156 23.26 12.34 -8.08
C VAL A 156 23.60 13.53 -8.97
N GLU A 157 24.86 13.95 -9.07
CA GLU A 157 25.26 15.09 -9.92
C GLU A 157 25.16 14.79 -11.43
N ARG A 158 25.40 13.55 -11.88
CA ARG A 158 25.20 13.18 -13.29
C ARG A 158 23.73 12.91 -13.65
N SER A 159 22.87 12.72 -12.66
CA SER A 159 21.42 12.51 -12.85
C SER A 159 20.60 13.80 -12.77
N VAL A 160 21.21 14.92 -12.38
CA VAL A 160 20.65 16.25 -12.65
C VAL A 160 20.97 16.57 -14.11
N CYS A 161 20.00 16.27 -14.97
CA CYS A 161 20.07 16.56 -16.40
C CYS A 161 20.47 18.03 -16.65
N PRO A 162 21.40 18.32 -17.58
CA PRO A 162 21.84 19.67 -17.98
C PRO A 162 20.71 20.63 -18.40
N TYR A 163 19.49 20.10 -18.62
CA TYR A 163 18.29 20.87 -18.93
C TYR A 163 17.82 21.82 -17.80
N PHE A 164 18.34 21.65 -16.59
CA PHE A 164 17.99 22.46 -15.42
C PHE A 164 19.11 23.41 -14.94
N ALA A 165 20.18 23.58 -15.73
CA ALA A 165 21.37 24.34 -15.33
C ALA A 165 21.15 25.86 -15.21
N ASP A 166 20.10 26.43 -15.79
CA ASP A 166 20.09 27.87 -16.05
C ASP A 166 19.50 28.78 -14.97
N LYS A 167 18.94 28.28 -13.85
CA LYS A 167 18.60 29.15 -12.71
C LYS A 167 18.72 28.44 -11.36
N PRO A 168 19.65 28.84 -10.48
CA PRO A 168 19.62 28.43 -9.09
C PRO A 168 18.42 29.09 -8.41
N VAL A 169 17.31 28.36 -8.27
CA VAL A 169 16.17 28.83 -7.49
C VAL A 169 16.51 28.64 -6.02
N LYS A 170 16.90 29.73 -5.33
CA LYS A 170 16.90 29.79 -3.87
C LYS A 170 15.48 29.54 -3.37
N LEU A 171 15.22 28.36 -2.83
CA LEU A 171 13.95 28.02 -2.20
C LEU A 171 13.96 28.57 -0.77
N ASN A 172 13.64 29.87 -0.59
CA ASN A 172 13.34 30.42 0.73
C ASN A 172 11.92 29.97 1.12
N MET A 173 11.79 28.83 1.78
CA MET A 173 10.56 28.45 2.46
C MET A 173 10.72 28.64 3.97
N THR A 174 10.40 29.84 4.45
CA THR A 174 10.15 30.08 5.87
C THR A 174 8.80 29.44 6.21
N ILE A 175 8.81 28.15 6.54
CA ILE A 175 7.66 27.49 7.18
C ILE A 175 8.01 27.34 8.65
N ASP A 176 7.61 28.33 9.43
CA ASP A 176 7.40 28.12 10.85
C ASP A 176 6.12 28.85 11.26
N ARG A 177 5.30 28.16 12.07
CA ARG A 177 4.15 28.69 12.83
C ARG A 177 2.74 28.87 12.24
N ALA A 178 2.36 28.31 11.08
CA ALA A 178 0.97 28.40 10.61
C ALA A 178 0.35 27.05 10.19
N PHE A 179 0.24 26.07 11.11
CA PHE A 179 -0.60 24.90 10.88
C PHE A 179 -1.46 24.54 12.10
N ARG A 180 -2.44 25.40 12.38
CA ARG A 180 -3.74 24.95 12.90
C ARG A 180 -4.80 25.52 11.97
N THR A 181 -5.81 24.70 11.68
CA THR A 181 -7.07 24.98 10.95
C THR A 181 -7.11 24.65 9.44
N SER A 182 -7.88 23.60 9.15
CA SER A 182 -8.90 23.43 8.10
C SER A 182 -8.67 23.82 6.63
N ALA A 183 -7.50 24.28 6.18
CA ALA A 183 -7.30 24.72 4.79
C ALA A 183 -6.68 23.69 3.82
N ILE A 184 -6.26 22.50 4.29
CA ILE A 184 -5.58 21.49 3.46
C ILE A 184 -6.54 20.73 2.51
N GLY A 185 -7.84 20.76 2.79
CA GLY A 185 -8.84 20.10 1.93
C GLY A 185 -8.82 20.63 0.49
N ASP A 186 -8.54 21.91 0.30
CA ASP A 186 -8.65 22.56 -1.01
C ASP A 186 -7.41 22.35 -1.90
N GLU A 187 -6.20 22.23 -1.33
CA GLU A 187 -4.97 21.87 -2.09
C GLU A 187 -4.88 20.37 -2.42
N TYR A 188 -5.41 19.49 -1.55
CA TYR A 188 -5.47 18.04 -1.81
C TYR A 188 -6.43 17.70 -2.96
N LEU A 189 -7.56 18.42 -3.04
CA LEU A 189 -8.47 18.36 -4.19
C LEU A 189 -7.88 19.00 -5.46
N ALA A 190 -6.89 19.90 -5.35
CA ALA A 190 -6.14 20.42 -6.50
C ALA A 190 -5.09 19.42 -7.03
N PHE A 191 -4.56 18.53 -6.18
CA PHE A 191 -3.65 17.44 -6.55
C PHE A 191 -4.34 16.31 -7.32
N LEU A 192 -5.57 15.94 -6.94
CA LEU A 192 -6.43 15.05 -7.73
C LEU A 192 -6.80 15.65 -9.10
N ARG A 193 -6.68 16.98 -9.23
CA ARG A 193 -6.85 17.76 -10.47
C ARG A 193 -5.53 18.17 -11.12
N CYS A 194 -4.38 17.63 -10.72
CA CYS A 194 -3.11 18.01 -11.33
C CYS A 194 -3.01 17.41 -12.74
N GLU A 195 -3.25 18.25 -13.75
CA GLU A 195 -3.22 17.91 -15.17
C GLU A 195 -1.83 18.01 -15.81
N ASP A 196 -0.74 18.32 -15.09
CA ASP A 196 0.60 18.40 -15.72
C ASP A 196 1.30 17.04 -15.69
N PRO A 197 1.49 16.36 -16.86
CA PRO A 197 2.16 15.07 -16.94
C PRO A 197 3.56 15.10 -16.33
N ARG A 198 4.31 16.20 -16.50
CA ARG A 198 5.71 16.30 -16.06
C ARG A 198 5.84 16.26 -14.55
N LYS A 199 4.90 16.90 -13.84
CA LYS A 199 4.85 16.86 -12.37
C LYS A 199 4.50 15.47 -11.86
N LEU A 200 3.59 14.76 -12.53
CA LEU A 200 3.22 13.39 -12.17
C LEU A 200 4.40 12.43 -12.36
N VAL A 201 5.10 12.51 -13.50
CA VAL A 201 6.30 11.70 -13.75
C VAL A 201 7.37 11.95 -12.67
N ARG A 202 7.64 13.22 -12.35
CA ARG A 202 8.61 13.58 -11.32
C ARG A 202 8.28 12.94 -9.97
N LYS A 203 7.02 12.99 -9.55
CA LYS A 203 6.58 12.39 -8.28
C LYS A 203 6.75 10.88 -8.25
N LEU A 204 6.48 10.18 -9.37
CA LEU A 204 6.70 8.74 -9.46
C LEU A 204 8.19 8.39 -9.34
N VAL A 205 9.06 9.18 -9.97
CA VAL A 205 10.52 9.02 -9.89
C VAL A 205 11.05 9.28 -8.48
N GLU A 206 10.58 10.37 -7.84
CA GLU A 206 10.94 10.72 -6.46
C GLU A 206 10.51 9.61 -5.48
N LEU A 207 9.28 9.11 -5.62
CA LEU A 207 8.76 8.00 -4.82
C LEU A 207 9.63 6.74 -4.98
N GLU A 208 9.89 6.32 -6.21
CA GLU A 208 10.67 5.12 -6.51
C GLU A 208 12.09 5.23 -5.94
N SER A 209 12.74 6.37 -6.15
CA SER A 209 14.10 6.65 -5.67
C SER A 209 14.17 6.68 -4.15
N HIS A 210 13.15 7.24 -3.50
CA HIS A 210 13.08 7.31 -2.05
C HIS A 210 12.98 5.90 -1.45
N CYS A 211 12.15 5.03 -2.01
CA CYS A 211 12.02 3.65 -1.53
C CYS A 211 13.30 2.81 -1.71
N TYR A 212 14.23 3.22 -2.60
CA TYR A 212 15.55 2.60 -2.76
C TYR A 212 16.59 3.08 -1.75
N MET A 213 16.53 4.38 -1.40
CA MET A 213 17.47 5.02 -0.49
C MET A 213 16.90 5.05 0.92
N ASP A 214 17.23 4.05 1.73
CA ASP A 214 16.77 4.05 3.11
C ASP A 214 17.94 4.08 4.10
N GLN A 215 18.15 5.27 4.67
CA GLN A 215 19.09 5.54 5.77
C GLN A 215 18.43 5.40 7.16
N ALA A 216 17.21 4.85 7.24
CA ALA A 216 16.46 4.78 8.48
C ALA A 216 16.46 3.37 9.11
N SER A 217 17.59 2.93 9.69
CA SER A 217 17.62 2.01 10.85
C SER A 217 19.07 1.67 11.25
N ILE A 218 19.78 2.61 11.87
CA ILE A 218 21.12 2.37 12.44
C ILE A 218 21.02 1.83 13.89
N TYR A 219 19.82 1.83 14.53
CA TYR A 219 19.73 1.74 15.99
C TYR A 219 18.84 0.63 16.61
N GLU A 220 18.18 -0.25 15.84
CA GLU A 220 17.40 -1.36 16.42
C GLU A 220 18.05 -2.74 16.15
N PRO A 221 17.71 -3.83 16.86
CA PRO A 221 18.20 -5.19 16.60
C PRO A 221 17.55 -5.85 15.37
N VAL A 222 18.21 -6.83 14.76
CA VAL A 222 17.83 -7.42 13.45
C VAL A 222 16.74 -8.46 13.69
N HIS A 223 15.60 -8.36 13.00
CA HIS A 223 14.69 -9.51 12.87
C HIS A 223 13.90 -9.41 11.57
N GLU A 224 14.20 -10.29 10.61
CA GLU A 224 13.25 -10.60 9.53
C GLU A 224 12.10 -11.38 10.16
N ASN A 225 10.87 -10.89 9.99
CA ASN A 225 9.71 -11.48 10.63
C ASN A 225 8.62 -11.71 9.59
N MET A 226 8.33 -12.99 9.33
CA MET A 226 7.18 -13.39 8.52
C MET A 226 6.03 -13.91 9.40
N ASP A 227 6.23 -13.97 10.72
CA ASP A 227 5.27 -14.44 11.73
C ASP A 227 4.29 -13.34 12.15
N LEU A 228 3.72 -12.65 11.17
CA LEU A 228 2.70 -11.63 11.35
C LEU A 228 1.71 -11.60 10.17
N PRO A 229 0.43 -11.29 10.39
CA PRO A 229 -0.51 -11.07 9.30
C PRO A 229 -0.07 -9.94 8.37
N PHE A 230 -0.37 -10.05 7.07
CA PHE A 230 0.00 -9.00 6.10
C PHE A 230 -0.67 -7.66 6.41
N ALA A 231 -1.89 -7.71 6.93
CA ALA A 231 -2.61 -6.54 7.45
C ALA A 231 -1.82 -5.78 8.53
N GLU A 232 -1.05 -6.47 9.36
CA GLU A 232 -0.20 -5.84 10.37
C GLU A 232 1.08 -5.25 9.76
N ALA A 233 1.67 -5.92 8.77
CA ALA A 233 2.79 -5.38 8.01
C ALA A 233 2.40 -4.10 7.25
N LEU A 234 1.19 -4.02 6.68
CA LEU A 234 0.69 -2.80 6.02
C LEU A 234 0.56 -1.61 6.98
N LYS A 235 0.23 -1.85 8.26
CA LYS A 235 0.20 -0.82 9.31
C LYS A 235 1.59 -0.37 9.68
N ASP A 236 2.50 -1.33 9.87
CA ASP A 236 3.85 -1.08 10.31
C ASP A 236 4.83 -2.03 9.60
N PRO A 237 5.45 -1.61 8.48
CA PRO A 237 6.32 -2.46 7.69
C PRO A 237 7.60 -2.81 8.45
N LEU A 238 7.99 -2.01 9.45
CA LEU A 238 9.18 -2.30 10.27
C LEU A 238 9.01 -3.59 11.11
N ARG A 239 7.77 -4.03 11.33
CA ARG A 239 7.48 -5.34 11.95
C ARG A 239 7.77 -6.53 11.04
N CYS A 240 7.90 -6.33 9.74
CA CYS A 240 8.27 -7.34 8.74
C CYS A 240 9.79 -7.36 8.51
N GLY A 241 10.40 -6.19 8.37
CA GLY A 241 11.83 -6.07 8.16
C GLY A 241 12.31 -4.62 8.15
N ARG A 242 13.64 -4.44 8.08
CA ARG A 242 14.24 -3.11 8.07
C ARG A 242 14.20 -2.44 6.70
N ARG A 243 14.27 -1.12 6.78
CA ARG A 243 14.63 -0.21 5.70
C ARG A 243 16.14 -0.21 5.48
N THR A 244 16.66 -1.27 4.86
CA THR A 244 18.06 -1.31 4.40
C THR A 244 18.16 -0.75 2.98
N PRO A 245 19.29 -0.16 2.57
CA PRO A 245 19.50 0.17 1.17
C PRO A 245 19.30 -1.06 0.28
N LEU A 246 18.59 -0.89 -0.83
CA LEU A 246 18.48 -1.93 -1.85
C LEU A 246 19.75 -1.87 -2.70
N ASP A 247 20.57 -2.92 -2.66
CA ASP A 247 21.72 -3.04 -3.54
C ASP A 247 21.39 -4.00 -4.67
N TRP A 248 21.50 -3.52 -5.90
CA TRP A 248 21.28 -4.34 -7.09
C TRP A 248 22.59 -4.65 -7.80
N ASN A 249 23.70 -4.07 -7.34
CA ASN A 249 25.00 -4.26 -7.93
C ASN A 249 25.60 -5.55 -7.36
N ASN A 250 26.25 -6.34 -8.21
CA ASN A 250 26.85 -7.64 -7.88
C ASN A 250 28.03 -7.51 -6.90
N LYS A 251 27.77 -7.08 -5.67
CA LYS A 251 28.79 -6.73 -4.66
C LYS A 251 28.99 -7.82 -3.62
N VAL A 252 28.13 -8.84 -3.59
CA VAL A 252 28.21 -9.86 -2.54
C VAL A 252 29.13 -11.01 -2.96
N PHE A 253 30.30 -11.08 -2.33
CA PHE A 253 31.29 -12.15 -2.55
C PHE A 253 30.98 -13.46 -1.81
N ARG A 254 30.10 -13.48 -0.81
CA ARG A 254 29.88 -14.66 0.06
C ARG A 254 28.47 -14.70 0.66
N VAL A 255 27.49 -15.18 -0.10
CA VAL A 255 26.23 -15.67 0.47
C VAL A 255 26.33 -17.21 0.59
N PRO A 256 26.04 -17.83 1.75
CA PRO A 256 26.19 -19.28 1.92
C PRO A 256 25.34 -20.10 0.94
N THR A 257 24.09 -19.69 0.68
CA THR A 257 23.23 -20.16 -0.41
C THR A 257 22.10 -19.15 -0.70
N MET A 258 21.45 -19.24 -1.87
CA MET A 258 20.24 -18.45 -2.19
C MET A 258 19.07 -18.71 -1.21
N ILE A 259 18.93 -19.96 -0.78
CA ILE A 259 17.91 -20.42 0.17
C ILE A 259 18.04 -19.70 1.52
N ASP A 260 19.26 -19.46 2.00
CA ASP A 260 19.49 -18.78 3.29
C ASP A 260 19.15 -17.27 3.24
N THR A 261 19.05 -16.70 2.04
CA THR A 261 18.90 -15.24 1.83
C THR A 261 17.51 -14.85 1.35
N ILE A 262 16.72 -15.82 0.87
CA ILE A 262 15.40 -15.57 0.30
C ILE A 262 14.43 -14.93 1.28
N LYS A 263 14.46 -15.32 2.57
CA LYS A 263 13.64 -14.69 3.62
C LYS A 263 13.97 -13.20 3.77
N LYS A 264 15.27 -12.87 3.77
CA LYS A 264 15.76 -11.50 3.93
C LYS A 264 15.35 -10.63 2.75
N VAL A 265 15.55 -11.15 1.55
CA VAL A 265 15.14 -10.49 0.30
C VAL A 265 13.64 -10.28 0.30
N TYR A 266 12.86 -11.30 0.65
CA TYR A 266 11.40 -11.23 0.68
C TYR A 266 10.91 -10.16 1.66
N CYS A 267 11.28 -10.23 2.96
CA CYS A 267 10.87 -9.24 3.95
C CYS A 267 11.28 -7.82 3.53
N ARG A 268 12.50 -7.63 3.03
CA ARG A 268 12.97 -6.31 2.60
C ARG A 268 12.18 -5.77 1.40
N LEU A 269 11.88 -6.62 0.42
CA LEU A 269 11.07 -6.25 -0.73
C LEU A 269 9.62 -5.98 -0.33
N THR A 270 9.05 -6.72 0.63
CA THR A 270 7.73 -6.43 1.19
C THR A 270 7.70 -5.03 1.83
N VAL A 271 8.72 -4.66 2.62
CA VAL A 271 8.85 -3.30 3.20
C VAL A 271 8.90 -2.25 2.10
N TYR A 272 9.76 -2.45 1.10
CA TYR A 272 9.88 -1.56 -0.06
C TYR A 272 8.53 -1.39 -0.79
N TYR A 273 7.79 -2.48 -0.98
CA TYR A 273 6.49 -2.45 -1.62
C TYR A 273 5.46 -1.67 -0.80
N ILE A 274 5.41 -1.88 0.52
CA ILE A 274 4.50 -1.15 1.41
C ILE A 274 4.82 0.34 1.43
N ASP A 275 6.10 0.72 1.47
CA ASP A 275 6.51 2.13 1.41
C ASP A 275 6.20 2.75 0.05
N TRP A 276 6.35 2.01 -1.05
CA TRP A 276 5.95 2.45 -2.39
C TRP A 276 4.44 2.68 -2.48
N LEU A 277 3.62 1.74 -1.97
CA LEU A 277 2.17 1.90 -1.90
C LEU A 277 1.76 3.13 -1.09
N ARG A 278 2.53 3.49 -0.07
CA ARG A 278 2.28 4.67 0.78
C ARG A 278 2.41 6.00 0.07
N GLY A 279 3.20 6.04 -1.01
CA GLY A 279 3.28 7.21 -1.87
C GLY A 279 2.14 7.33 -2.88
N LEU A 280 1.27 6.33 -3.01
CA LEU A 280 0.23 6.32 -4.03
C LEU A 280 -1.09 6.92 -3.50
N PRO A 281 -1.61 7.98 -4.14
CA PRO A 281 -2.84 8.61 -3.68
C PRO A 281 -4.09 7.76 -3.89
N GLU A 282 -4.12 6.94 -4.94
CA GLU A 282 -5.23 6.04 -5.25
C GLU A 282 -5.54 5.09 -4.07
N MET A 283 -4.50 4.75 -3.30
CA MET A 283 -4.63 3.87 -2.13
C MET A 283 -5.52 4.48 -1.05
N THR A 284 -5.57 5.82 -0.93
CA THR A 284 -6.40 6.50 0.06
C THR A 284 -7.90 6.42 -0.26
N GLU A 285 -8.26 6.18 -1.52
CA GLU A 285 -9.65 6.15 -1.98
C GLU A 285 -10.29 4.75 -1.94
N ILE A 286 -9.46 3.70 -1.80
CA ILE A 286 -9.90 2.30 -1.75
C ILE A 286 -10.14 1.91 -0.29
N CYS A 287 -11.26 1.24 0.00
CA CYS A 287 -11.58 0.83 1.38
C CYS A 287 -10.59 -0.23 1.91
N GLY A 288 -10.39 -0.32 3.22
CA GLY A 288 -9.32 -1.16 3.81
C GLY A 288 -9.36 -2.64 3.43
N SER A 289 -10.53 -3.27 3.32
CA SER A 289 -10.66 -4.69 2.93
C SER A 289 -10.32 -4.93 1.46
N GLU A 290 -10.81 -4.06 0.56
CA GLU A 290 -10.48 -4.13 -0.87
C GLU A 290 -9.03 -3.74 -1.15
N ARG A 291 -8.51 -2.80 -0.37
CA ARG A 291 -7.10 -2.38 -0.43
C ARG A 291 -6.20 -3.54 -0.07
N LEU A 292 -6.50 -4.26 1.02
CA LEU A 292 -5.75 -5.44 1.45
C LEU A 292 -5.74 -6.54 0.37
N ARG A 293 -6.88 -6.77 -0.27
CA ARG A 293 -6.99 -7.70 -1.41
C ARG A 293 -6.14 -7.25 -2.60
N LEU A 294 -6.29 -6.00 -3.03
CA LEU A 294 -5.52 -5.45 -4.15
C LEU A 294 -4.02 -5.56 -3.93
N VAL A 295 -3.55 -5.16 -2.75
CA VAL A 295 -2.10 -5.09 -2.47
C VAL A 295 -1.49 -6.46 -2.20
N SER A 296 -2.27 -7.45 -1.76
CA SER A 296 -1.78 -8.84 -1.70
C SER A 296 -1.66 -9.41 -3.10
N ASP A 297 -2.69 -9.27 -3.93
CA ASP A 297 -2.71 -9.76 -5.31
C ASP A 297 -1.60 -9.12 -6.18
N GLN A 298 -1.31 -7.83 -5.97
CA GLN A 298 -0.35 -7.08 -6.81
C GLN A 298 1.10 -7.12 -6.35
N LEU A 299 1.40 -7.70 -5.18
CA LEU A 299 2.76 -7.69 -4.62
C LEU A 299 3.77 -8.34 -5.56
N ALA A 300 3.51 -9.57 -6.01
CA ALA A 300 4.44 -10.33 -6.85
C ALA A 300 4.75 -9.60 -8.17
N ALA A 301 3.72 -9.16 -8.90
CA ALA A 301 3.89 -8.44 -10.16
C ALA A 301 4.67 -7.12 -10.00
N THR A 302 4.38 -6.37 -8.92
CA THR A 302 5.06 -5.09 -8.65
C THR A 302 6.54 -5.29 -8.29
N LEU A 303 6.84 -6.29 -7.47
CA LEU A 303 8.22 -6.61 -7.10
C LEU A 303 9.00 -7.13 -8.31
N MET A 304 8.42 -8.05 -9.09
CA MET A 304 9.09 -8.62 -10.25
C MET A 304 9.39 -7.60 -11.33
N THR A 305 8.53 -6.58 -11.49
CA THR A 305 8.80 -5.42 -12.35
C THR A 305 10.12 -4.72 -11.98
N SER A 306 10.39 -4.57 -10.67
CA SER A 306 11.59 -3.90 -10.17
C SER A 306 12.82 -4.80 -10.32
N VAL A 307 12.69 -6.09 -9.99
CA VAL A 307 13.75 -7.09 -10.17
C VAL A 307 14.22 -7.16 -11.62
N ILE A 308 13.31 -7.26 -12.59
CA ILE A 308 13.70 -7.36 -14.01
C ILE A 308 14.28 -6.05 -14.56
N TYR A 309 13.78 -4.89 -14.10
CA TYR A 309 14.37 -3.59 -14.46
C TYR A 309 15.82 -3.50 -14.00
N HIS A 310 16.09 -3.83 -12.73
CA HIS A 310 17.45 -3.78 -12.19
C HIS A 310 18.36 -4.86 -12.77
N SER A 311 17.81 -6.03 -13.14
CA SER A 311 18.54 -7.06 -13.89
C SER A 311 19.03 -6.53 -15.24
N TYR A 312 18.15 -5.83 -15.97
CA TYR A 312 18.52 -5.12 -17.21
C TYR A 312 19.56 -4.01 -16.96
N LYS A 313 19.31 -3.11 -15.99
CA LYS A 313 20.19 -1.96 -15.73
C LYS A 313 21.60 -2.34 -15.31
N THR A 314 21.74 -3.45 -14.58
CA THR A 314 23.03 -3.96 -14.11
C THR A 314 23.71 -4.89 -15.10
N GLY A 315 23.05 -5.22 -16.23
CA GLY A 315 23.56 -6.19 -17.20
C GLY A 315 23.58 -7.62 -16.68
N CYS A 316 22.81 -7.93 -15.63
CA CYS A 316 22.72 -9.28 -15.08
C CYS A 316 22.06 -10.23 -16.09
N PRO A 317 22.71 -11.34 -16.50
CA PRO A 317 22.13 -12.30 -17.44
C PRO A 317 21.02 -13.16 -16.81
N GLY A 318 20.89 -13.18 -15.49
CA GLY A 318 19.77 -13.80 -14.78
C GLY A 318 18.95 -12.77 -14.02
N LEU A 319 18.85 -12.90 -12.68
CA LEU A 319 18.07 -11.99 -11.83
C LEU A 319 18.98 -11.27 -10.84
N ALA A 320 18.98 -9.94 -10.88
CA ALA A 320 19.59 -9.09 -9.86
C ALA A 320 18.63 -8.96 -8.68
N LEU A 321 19.05 -9.41 -7.50
CA LEU A 321 18.28 -9.31 -6.27
C LEU A 321 18.66 -8.05 -5.50
N SER A 322 17.75 -7.59 -4.65
CA SER A 322 17.89 -6.36 -3.86
C SER A 322 18.94 -6.41 -2.75
N CYS A 323 19.55 -7.58 -2.52
CA CYS A 323 20.63 -7.77 -1.56
C CYS A 323 22.03 -7.72 -2.19
N GLY A 324 22.15 -7.43 -3.48
CA GLY A 324 23.40 -7.36 -4.23
C GLY A 324 23.86 -8.71 -4.80
N TYR A 325 23.02 -9.75 -4.70
CA TYR A 325 23.27 -11.06 -5.29
C TYR A 325 22.70 -11.13 -6.71
N HIS A 326 23.51 -11.59 -7.66
CA HIS A 326 23.07 -11.90 -9.03
C HIS A 326 22.89 -13.40 -9.19
N TYR A 327 21.65 -13.83 -9.39
CA TYR A 327 21.37 -15.18 -9.84
C TYR A 327 21.79 -15.30 -11.31
N MET A 328 22.62 -16.28 -11.64
CA MET A 328 23.09 -16.56 -13.00
C MET A 328 22.33 -17.77 -13.55
N MET A 329 21.80 -17.65 -14.77
CA MET A 329 21.10 -18.75 -15.44
C MET A 329 22.00 -19.97 -15.66
N GLY A 330 21.40 -21.16 -15.68
CA GLY A 330 22.12 -22.40 -16.00
C GLY A 330 23.02 -22.89 -14.87
N ARG A 331 22.77 -22.44 -13.63
CA ARG A 331 23.40 -22.95 -12.42
C ARG A 331 23.04 -24.44 -12.26
N ARG A 332 24.05 -25.29 -12.10
CA ARG A 332 23.91 -26.76 -12.10
C ARG A 332 23.94 -27.36 -10.69
N GLU A 333 23.49 -26.63 -9.68
CA GLU A 333 23.46 -27.15 -8.30
C GLU A 333 22.31 -28.14 -8.07
N GLY A 334 21.46 -28.37 -9.08
CA GLY A 334 20.52 -29.50 -9.11
C GLY A 334 19.29 -29.32 -8.21
N HIS A 335 19.05 -28.11 -7.69
CA HIS A 335 17.87 -27.82 -6.89
C HIS A 335 16.70 -27.40 -7.78
N GLU A 336 15.50 -27.91 -7.47
CA GLU A 336 14.25 -27.53 -8.16
C GLU A 336 13.99 -26.01 -8.15
N PHE A 337 14.54 -25.32 -7.15
CA PHE A 337 14.52 -23.86 -7.03
C PHE A 337 15.28 -23.16 -8.17
N ASP A 338 16.42 -23.69 -8.61
CA ASP A 338 17.18 -23.14 -9.73
C ASP A 338 16.40 -23.28 -11.05
N PHE A 339 15.69 -24.39 -11.27
CA PHE A 339 14.85 -24.57 -12.46
C PHE A 339 13.69 -23.55 -12.52
N PHE A 340 13.14 -23.18 -11.36
CA PHE A 340 12.17 -22.10 -11.28
C PHE A 340 12.80 -20.75 -11.64
N LEU A 341 13.94 -20.41 -11.01
CA LEU A 341 14.63 -19.14 -11.25
C LEU A 341 15.09 -19.02 -12.70
N ASP A 342 15.57 -20.09 -13.33
CA ASP A 342 15.92 -20.13 -14.76
C ASP A 342 14.72 -19.80 -15.64
N ARG A 343 13.55 -20.41 -15.40
CA ARG A 343 12.33 -20.13 -16.18
C ARG A 343 11.84 -18.69 -15.97
N LEU A 344 11.87 -18.21 -14.73
CA LEU A 344 11.43 -16.85 -14.39
C LEU A 344 12.36 -15.81 -15.04
N ALA A 345 13.67 -16.05 -14.94
CA ALA A 345 14.68 -15.21 -15.57
C ALA A 345 14.55 -15.23 -17.10
N ALA A 346 14.36 -16.41 -17.70
CA ALA A 346 14.22 -16.55 -19.16
C ALA A 346 13.01 -15.75 -19.65
N TYR A 347 11.86 -15.91 -19.00
CA TYR A 347 10.66 -15.13 -19.32
C TYR A 347 10.93 -13.62 -19.22
N GLY A 348 11.55 -13.17 -18.12
CA GLY A 348 11.90 -11.77 -17.92
C GLY A 348 12.83 -11.23 -19.00
N HIS A 349 13.85 -11.98 -19.40
CA HIS A 349 14.79 -11.53 -20.42
C HIS A 349 14.17 -11.52 -21.82
N ASP A 350 13.49 -12.60 -22.19
CA ASP A 350 12.96 -12.80 -23.53
C ASP A 350 11.79 -11.85 -23.84
N HIS A 351 10.92 -11.61 -22.86
CA HIS A 351 9.69 -10.85 -23.08
C HIS A 351 9.74 -9.43 -22.52
N ILE A 352 10.62 -9.10 -21.56
CA ILE A 352 10.64 -7.78 -20.93
C ILE A 352 11.95 -7.07 -21.23
N ALA A 353 13.09 -7.64 -20.82
CA ALA A 353 14.39 -6.98 -20.95
C ALA A 353 14.78 -6.75 -22.42
N THR A 354 14.33 -7.61 -23.34
CA THR A 354 14.49 -7.37 -24.78
C THR A 354 13.82 -6.09 -25.22
N ILE A 355 12.59 -5.80 -24.77
CA ILE A 355 11.95 -4.50 -25.04
C ILE A 355 12.74 -3.37 -24.40
N PHE A 356 13.16 -3.52 -23.14
CA PHE A 356 13.96 -2.50 -22.45
C PHE A 356 15.22 -2.13 -23.24
N ARG A 357 15.92 -3.12 -23.78
CA ARG A 357 17.10 -2.92 -24.64
C ARG A 357 16.75 -2.26 -25.97
N GLU A 358 15.68 -2.70 -26.63
CA GLU A 358 15.26 -2.15 -27.93
C GLU A 358 14.86 -0.68 -27.86
N ILE A 359 14.28 -0.24 -26.74
CA ILE A 359 13.85 1.16 -26.56
C ILE A 359 14.83 1.97 -25.72
N ASP A 360 15.86 1.36 -25.13
CA ASP A 360 16.69 1.96 -24.09
C ASP A 360 15.83 2.66 -23.03
N ILE A 361 15.09 1.85 -22.25
CA ILE A 361 14.07 2.37 -21.34
C ILE A 361 14.67 3.31 -20.29
N THR A 362 14.06 4.47 -20.14
CA THR A 362 14.47 5.47 -19.15
C THR A 362 13.83 5.18 -17.79
N PHE A 363 14.41 5.69 -16.70
CA PHE A 363 13.88 5.43 -15.36
C PHE A 363 12.48 6.03 -15.18
N GLU A 364 12.21 7.16 -15.81
CA GLU A 364 10.89 7.80 -15.81
C GLU A 364 9.84 6.92 -16.48
N GLU A 365 10.15 6.36 -17.65
CA GLU A 365 9.26 5.44 -18.37
C GLU A 365 9.01 4.16 -17.57
N PHE A 366 10.05 3.62 -16.93
CA PHE A 366 9.91 2.49 -16.02
C PHE A 366 8.91 2.81 -14.88
N CYS A 367 9.05 3.95 -14.20
CA CYS A 367 8.15 4.33 -13.12
C CYS A 367 6.69 4.50 -13.59
N ILE A 368 6.48 5.11 -14.77
CA ILE A 368 5.13 5.26 -15.36
C ILE A 368 4.53 3.89 -15.67
N VAL A 369 5.26 3.01 -16.37
CA VAL A 369 4.76 1.70 -16.79
C VAL A 369 4.54 0.77 -15.60
N LYS A 370 5.39 0.84 -14.57
CA LYS A 370 5.17 0.15 -13.29
C LYS A 370 3.86 0.58 -12.64
N MET A 371 3.57 1.89 -12.62
CA MET A 371 2.29 2.40 -12.10
C MET A 371 1.08 1.92 -12.93
N ILE A 372 1.19 1.93 -14.27
CA ILE A 372 0.14 1.39 -15.16
C ILE A 372 -0.10 -0.11 -14.88
N SER A 373 0.98 -0.89 -14.70
CA SER A 373 0.88 -2.31 -14.36
C SER A 373 0.17 -2.53 -13.03
N PHE A 374 0.49 -1.75 -12.00
CA PHE A 374 -0.20 -1.81 -10.72
C PHE A 374 -1.71 -1.53 -10.87
N CYS A 375 -2.09 -0.52 -11.66
CA CYS A 375 -3.49 -0.18 -11.91
C CYS A 375 -4.23 -1.15 -12.85
N THR A 376 -3.53 -2.10 -13.48
CA THR A 376 -4.16 -3.07 -14.40
C THR A 376 -5.02 -4.10 -13.64
N ALA A 377 -4.80 -4.31 -12.35
CA ALA A 377 -5.58 -5.25 -11.52
C ALA A 377 -6.97 -4.77 -11.09
N HIS A 378 -7.54 -3.75 -11.75
CA HIS A 378 -8.90 -3.27 -11.48
C HIS A 378 -10.00 -4.37 -11.53
N HIS A 379 -9.82 -5.44 -12.30
CA HIS A 379 -10.74 -6.58 -12.36
C HIS A 379 -10.75 -7.46 -11.10
N ALA A 380 -9.74 -7.35 -10.24
CA ALA A 380 -9.64 -8.15 -9.01
C ALA A 380 -10.49 -7.59 -7.86
N LEU A 381 -11.09 -6.40 -8.04
CA LEU A 381 -11.84 -5.70 -7.00
C LEU A 381 -13.34 -6.01 -7.06
N GLY A 382 -13.93 -6.24 -5.88
CA GLY A 382 -15.34 -6.63 -5.73
C GLY A 382 -16.32 -5.45 -5.83
N SER A 383 -15.92 -4.23 -5.47
CA SER A 383 -16.77 -3.04 -5.61
C SER A 383 -16.51 -2.26 -6.89
N GLU A 384 -17.60 -1.78 -7.48
CA GLU A 384 -17.57 -0.88 -8.64
C GLU A 384 -16.78 0.40 -8.35
N LYS A 385 -16.87 0.92 -7.11
CA LYS A 385 -16.16 2.14 -6.70
C LYS A 385 -14.63 1.95 -6.75
N ALA A 386 -14.10 0.91 -6.11
CA ALA A 386 -12.66 0.68 -6.06
C ALA A 386 -12.11 0.32 -7.45
N GLY A 387 -12.85 -0.48 -8.22
CA GLY A 387 -12.52 -0.74 -9.63
C GLY A 387 -12.43 0.54 -10.47
N ASN A 388 -13.37 1.47 -10.29
CA ASN A 388 -13.38 2.76 -11.00
C ASN A 388 -12.18 3.65 -10.64
N VAL A 389 -11.74 3.65 -9.37
CA VAL A 389 -10.53 4.39 -8.93
C VAL A 389 -9.32 3.92 -9.73
N LEU A 390 -9.05 2.61 -9.76
CA LEU A 390 -7.91 2.06 -10.49
C LEU A 390 -8.04 2.22 -12.01
N GLN A 391 -9.24 2.07 -12.56
CA GLN A 391 -9.46 2.26 -13.99
C GLN A 391 -9.22 3.73 -14.40
N HIS A 392 -9.64 4.69 -13.57
CA HIS A 392 -9.36 6.10 -13.81
C HIS A 392 -7.86 6.40 -13.70
N ALA A 393 -7.21 5.90 -12.65
CA ALA A 393 -5.77 6.03 -12.47
C ALA A 393 -4.99 5.43 -13.64
N ARG A 394 -5.37 4.24 -14.12
CA ARG A 394 -4.76 3.60 -15.29
C ARG A 394 -4.82 4.51 -16.51
N ARG A 395 -6.01 5.02 -16.87
CA ARG A 395 -6.19 5.93 -18.01
C ARG A 395 -5.37 7.21 -17.86
N LYS A 396 -5.30 7.75 -16.63
CA LYS A 396 -4.46 8.91 -16.31
C LYS A 396 -2.99 8.64 -16.59
N TYR A 397 -2.43 7.53 -16.09
CA TYR A 397 -1.00 7.24 -16.29
C TYR A 397 -0.68 6.78 -17.73
N GLU A 398 -1.61 6.13 -18.44
CA GLU A 398 -1.50 5.86 -19.89
C GLU A 398 -1.43 7.16 -20.69
N TRP A 399 -2.25 8.17 -20.35
CA TRP A 399 -2.15 9.50 -20.94
C TRP A 399 -0.82 10.18 -20.62
N VAL A 400 -0.38 10.14 -19.35
CA VAL A 400 0.93 10.67 -18.92
C VAL A 400 2.08 10.04 -19.70
N LEU A 401 2.03 8.74 -19.98
CA LEU A 401 3.02 8.03 -20.79
C LEU A 401 3.09 8.61 -22.21
N GLY A 402 1.95 8.80 -22.86
CA GLY A 402 1.87 9.39 -24.20
C GLY A 402 2.44 10.81 -24.26
N GLU A 403 2.07 11.65 -23.29
CA GLU A 403 2.59 13.02 -23.16
C GLU A 403 4.10 13.07 -22.89
N HIS A 404 4.58 12.18 -22.02
CA HIS A 404 6.00 12.05 -21.70
C HIS A 404 6.80 11.70 -22.95
N VAL A 405 6.37 10.69 -23.72
CA VAL A 405 7.05 10.28 -24.96
C VAL A 405 7.02 11.41 -25.99
N ARG A 406 5.88 12.07 -26.20
CA ARG A 406 5.75 13.14 -27.21
C ARG A 406 6.68 14.31 -26.91
N THR A 407 6.83 14.66 -25.64
CA THR A 407 7.64 15.80 -25.20
C THR A 407 9.13 15.44 -25.14
N LYS A 408 9.50 14.32 -24.51
CA LYS A 408 10.90 13.89 -24.34
C LYS A 408 11.56 13.55 -25.68
N TYR A 409 10.80 12.96 -26.60
CA TYR A 409 11.29 12.57 -27.92
C TYR A 409 10.71 13.43 -29.05
N ALA A 410 10.56 14.74 -28.81
CA ALA A 410 10.03 15.68 -29.80
C ALA A 410 10.76 15.63 -31.15
N HIS A 411 12.05 15.27 -31.14
CA HIS A 411 12.93 15.11 -32.31
C HIS A 411 12.62 13.88 -33.18
N LEU A 412 11.90 12.88 -32.66
CA LEU A 412 11.52 11.68 -33.43
C LEU A 412 10.27 11.92 -34.28
N SER A 413 10.10 11.09 -35.32
CA SER A 413 8.86 11.07 -36.11
C SER A 413 7.66 10.56 -35.29
N ASP A 414 6.44 10.90 -35.72
CA ASP A 414 5.22 10.42 -35.04
C ASP A 414 5.08 8.89 -35.09
N TYR A 415 5.57 8.26 -36.15
CA TYR A 415 5.64 6.80 -36.26
C TYR A 415 6.58 6.18 -35.21
N GLU A 416 7.78 6.76 -35.01
CA GLU A 416 8.72 6.27 -34.00
C GLU A 416 8.21 6.48 -32.57
N LYS A 417 7.56 7.62 -32.30
CA LYS A 417 6.89 7.89 -31.02
C LYS A 417 5.78 6.87 -30.77
N ALA A 418 4.92 6.62 -31.75
CA ALA A 418 3.84 5.64 -31.66
C ALA A 418 4.38 4.23 -31.38
N ARG A 419 5.42 3.79 -32.11
CA ARG A 419 6.08 2.49 -31.89
C ARG A 419 6.68 2.38 -30.48
N ARG A 420 7.26 3.47 -29.96
CA ARG A 420 7.76 3.50 -28.57
C ARG A 420 6.63 3.36 -27.55
N ILE A 421 5.52 4.10 -27.74
CA ILE A 421 4.32 4.01 -26.87
C ILE A 421 3.73 2.60 -26.90
N GLU A 422 3.65 1.98 -28.08
CA GLU A 422 3.15 0.61 -28.25
C GLU A 422 4.00 -0.40 -27.44
N LYS A 423 5.34 -0.34 -27.60
CA LYS A 423 6.26 -1.19 -26.84
C LYS A 423 6.11 -0.98 -25.34
N LEU A 424 6.08 0.28 -24.88
CA LEU A 424 5.90 0.62 -23.46
C LEU A 424 4.55 0.13 -22.93
N SER A 425 3.47 0.27 -23.69
CA SER A 425 2.12 -0.14 -23.32
C SER A 425 1.92 -1.66 -23.32
N SER A 426 2.83 -2.41 -23.96
CA SER A 426 2.81 -3.88 -23.94
C SER A 426 3.41 -4.49 -22.67
N LEU A 427 4.27 -3.74 -21.95
CA LEU A 427 4.99 -4.21 -20.77
C LEU A 427 4.10 -4.54 -19.56
N PRO A 428 3.04 -3.77 -19.22
CA PRO A 428 2.21 -4.03 -18.05
C PRO A 428 1.68 -5.45 -17.94
N LEU A 429 1.19 -6.02 -19.06
CA LEU A 429 0.68 -7.40 -19.09
C LEU A 429 1.79 -8.44 -18.92
N ARG A 430 2.99 -8.16 -19.42
CA ARG A 430 4.16 -9.05 -19.26
C ARG A 430 4.66 -9.05 -17.82
N PHE A 431 4.64 -7.89 -17.16
CA PHE A 431 4.90 -7.80 -15.71
C PHE A 431 3.89 -8.61 -14.90
N GLN A 432 2.61 -8.52 -15.23
CA GLN A 432 1.56 -9.31 -14.58
C GLN A 432 1.80 -10.81 -14.75
N GLN A 433 2.12 -11.25 -15.97
CA GLN A 433 2.44 -12.65 -16.24
C GLN A 433 3.68 -13.14 -15.48
N MET A 434 4.75 -12.33 -15.41
CA MET A 434 5.94 -12.65 -14.62
C MET A 434 5.60 -12.78 -13.12
N GLY A 435 4.76 -11.88 -12.60
CA GLY A 435 4.24 -11.95 -11.24
C GLY A 435 3.40 -13.19 -10.95
N ILE A 436 2.58 -13.64 -11.91
CA ILE A 436 1.80 -14.88 -11.79
C ILE A 436 2.74 -16.09 -11.69
N MET A 437 3.80 -16.14 -12.50
CA MET A 437 4.79 -17.21 -12.46
C MET A 437 5.53 -17.27 -11.12
N ASP A 438 5.96 -16.13 -10.61
CA ASP A 438 6.59 -16.00 -9.29
C ASP A 438 5.65 -16.43 -8.16
N ASN A 439 4.44 -15.86 -8.14
CA ASN A 439 3.42 -16.15 -7.14
C ASN A 439 3.04 -17.65 -7.11
N ALA A 440 2.95 -18.31 -8.27
CA ALA A 440 2.67 -19.74 -8.36
C ALA A 440 3.75 -20.59 -7.66
N TYR A 441 5.02 -20.19 -7.78
CA TYR A 441 6.11 -20.88 -7.09
C TYR A 441 6.12 -20.57 -5.59
N ILE A 442 5.91 -19.32 -5.19
CA ILE A 442 5.84 -18.96 -3.78
C ILE A 442 4.68 -19.67 -3.09
N ARG A 443 3.50 -19.79 -3.73
CA ARG A 443 2.38 -20.62 -3.22
C ARG A 443 2.81 -22.05 -2.90
N ARG A 444 3.60 -22.66 -3.78
CA ARG A 444 4.16 -23.99 -3.53
C ARG A 444 5.12 -23.98 -2.35
N MET A 445 5.97 -22.95 -2.21
CA MET A 445 6.83 -22.81 -1.05
C MET A 445 6.03 -22.70 0.25
N VAL A 446 4.92 -21.96 0.26
CA VAL A 446 4.01 -21.84 1.41
C VAL A 446 3.36 -23.18 1.74
N MET A 447 2.83 -23.89 0.74
CA MET A 447 2.14 -25.19 0.92
C MET A 447 3.06 -26.30 1.46
N LEU A 448 4.33 -26.30 1.04
CA LEU A 448 5.31 -27.33 1.39
C LEU A 448 6.30 -26.89 2.49
N ASP A 449 6.09 -25.70 3.06
CA ASP A 449 7.00 -25.02 3.99
C ASP A 449 8.47 -25.00 3.53
N ILE A 450 8.69 -24.75 2.24
CA ILE A 450 10.04 -24.65 1.68
C ILE A 450 10.68 -23.37 2.21
N CYS A 451 11.86 -23.51 2.80
CA CYS A 451 12.62 -22.39 3.36
C CYS A 451 11.84 -21.61 4.43
N GLY A 452 10.91 -22.23 5.17
CA GLY A 452 10.16 -21.56 6.23
C GLY A 452 9.16 -20.51 5.73
N PHE A 453 8.55 -20.74 4.55
CA PHE A 453 7.56 -19.86 3.94
C PHE A 453 6.13 -20.17 4.37
N SER A 454 5.87 -21.15 5.26
CA SER A 454 4.51 -21.39 5.78
C SER A 454 4.10 -20.41 6.89
N ALA A 455 4.61 -19.18 6.86
CA ALA A 455 4.37 -18.16 7.88
C ALA A 455 3.08 -17.35 7.59
N PRO A 456 2.44 -16.73 8.61
CA PRO A 456 1.26 -15.88 8.44
C PRO A 456 1.37 -14.81 7.35
N LEU A 457 2.52 -14.15 7.21
CA LEU A 457 2.71 -13.09 6.22
C LEU A 457 2.58 -13.61 4.79
N THR A 458 3.34 -14.65 4.48
CA THR A 458 3.39 -15.29 3.17
C THR A 458 2.09 -16.03 2.87
N TYR A 459 1.45 -16.63 3.87
CA TYR A 459 0.12 -17.21 3.73
C TYR A 459 -0.93 -16.14 3.37
N ASP A 460 -0.93 -15.01 4.08
CA ASP A 460 -1.86 -13.91 3.82
C ASP A 460 -1.68 -13.32 2.41
N ILE A 461 -0.44 -13.19 1.93
CA ILE A 461 -0.15 -12.61 0.62
C ILE A 461 -0.46 -13.60 -0.52
N HIS A 462 -0.04 -14.87 -0.37
CA HIS A 462 0.01 -15.80 -1.50
C HIS A 462 -1.14 -16.80 -1.51
N MET A 463 -1.71 -17.15 -0.35
CA MET A 463 -2.70 -18.23 -0.21
C MET A 463 -4.10 -17.75 0.16
N ARG A 464 -4.22 -16.68 0.95
CA ARG A 464 -5.53 -16.22 1.46
C ARG A 464 -6.35 -15.53 0.37
N GLU A 465 -7.55 -16.04 0.12
CA GLU A 465 -8.58 -15.31 -0.61
C GLU A 465 -9.28 -14.32 0.35
N PHE A 466 -9.12 -13.02 0.10
CA PHE A 466 -9.84 -11.98 0.83
C PHE A 466 -11.21 -11.78 0.16
N ASN A 467 -12.27 -12.30 0.79
CA ASN A 467 -13.66 -12.19 0.32
C ASN A 467 -14.34 -10.90 0.76
#